data_AF-A0AAV8XXP8-F1
#
_entry.id   AF-A0AAV8XXP8-F1
#
_cell.length_a   1.000
_cell.length_b   1.000
_cell.length_c   1.000
_cell.angle_alpha   90.00
_cell.angle_beta   90.00
_cell.angle_gamma   90.00
#
_symmetry.space_group_name_H-M   'P 1'
#
loop_
_entity.id
_entity.type
_entity.pdbx_description
1 polymer ?
#
loop_
_entity_poly.entity_id
_entity_poly.type
_entity_poly.pdbx_seq_one_letter_code
_entity_poly.pdbx_strand_id
1 'polypeptide(L)'
;MYVADSGRNNRFLRYKKYPHRWIGRGSKFIWPPRIPDLNPLDFSMWSNLKDLVSQEEIHETAVDVRRVWKAMKEGQEQGQLLNQRQKLFNVQVVPFDALTKLIKEFEPYKNLWGTASDWLKMHEIWMDNPILNIDADAIELTVTDMYKMMLKLIKVFADIEAMQTVAIEIKNQIEEFKPMIPLIQSLRNPGMRPRHWEQFAEETGIAIDFTPTITFNDFLKLGVGDHGELIVKIAESATKEYSIEQTMAKMKAQWEDNLMDLTPYKETAKRYYYLLCGGLCISIRVHETSNTFVNVVT
;
A
#
# COMPACT_ATOMS: atom_id res chain seq x y z
N MET A 1 -5.56 29.14 23.21
CA MET A 1 -4.60 30.22 23.48
C MET A 1 -3.27 29.56 23.85
N TYR A 2 -2.30 29.61 22.93
CA TYR A 2 -0.84 29.29 22.97
C TYR A 2 -0.30 28.19 23.93
N VAL A 3 0.27 27.05 23.50
CA VAL A 3 1.47 26.72 22.66
C VAL A 3 2.81 26.69 23.43
N ALA A 4 3.51 25.56 23.24
CA ALA A 4 4.97 25.29 23.28
C ALA A 4 5.68 24.90 24.60
N ASP A 5 6.10 23.62 24.69
CA ASP A 5 7.36 23.23 25.36
C ASP A 5 8.00 21.98 24.72
N SER A 6 8.71 22.14 23.59
CA SER A 6 9.57 21.08 23.02
C SER A 6 10.96 21.56 22.58
N GLY A 7 11.32 22.82 22.87
CA GLY A 7 12.52 23.48 22.34
C GLY A 7 13.82 23.33 23.14
N ARG A 8 13.83 22.65 24.30
CA ARG A 8 15.00 22.68 25.21
C ARG A 8 16.06 21.59 24.97
N ASN A 9 15.73 20.48 24.30
CA ASN A 9 16.68 19.36 24.16
C ASN A 9 17.73 19.51 23.06
N ASN A 10 17.51 20.35 22.05
CA ASN A 10 18.45 20.49 20.92
C ASN A 10 19.66 21.39 21.19
N ARG A 11 19.68 22.13 22.30
CA ARG A 11 20.79 23.04 22.63
C ARG A 11 22.01 22.31 23.19
N PHE A 12 21.79 21.18 23.88
CA PHE A 12 22.85 20.38 24.50
C PHE A 12 23.65 19.55 23.49
N LEU A 13 22.97 18.95 22.50
CA LEU A 13 23.64 18.12 21.49
C LEU A 13 24.57 18.95 20.59
N ARG A 14 24.22 20.22 20.32
CA ARG A 14 25.03 21.11 19.47
C ARG A 14 26.33 21.60 20.14
N TYR A 15 26.33 21.83 21.45
CA TYR A 15 27.53 22.28 22.17
C TYR A 15 28.64 21.23 22.24
N LYS A 16 28.28 19.93 22.30
CA LYS A 16 29.27 18.83 22.30
C LYS A 16 30.03 18.70 20.99
N LYS A 17 29.40 19.02 19.85
CA LYS A 17 30.01 18.82 18.53
C LYS A 17 30.91 19.99 18.09
N TYR A 18 30.68 21.20 18.62
CA TYR A 18 31.45 22.40 18.24
C TYR A 18 31.67 23.35 19.43
N PRO A 19 32.63 23.06 20.32
CA PRO A 19 32.95 23.96 21.41
C PRO A 19 33.54 25.28 20.87
N HIS A 20 33.05 26.41 21.39
CA HIS A 20 33.58 27.78 21.20
C HIS A 20 33.42 28.48 19.84
N ARG A 21 32.49 28.08 18.95
CA ARG A 21 32.20 28.87 17.73
C ARG A 21 30.92 29.70 17.89
N TRP A 22 31.09 31.03 17.83
CA TRP A 22 30.00 32.01 17.88
C TRP A 22 29.22 32.01 16.55
N ILE A 23 27.89 31.97 16.62
CA ILE A 23 27.01 31.99 15.43
C ILE A 23 26.54 33.43 15.23
N GLY A 24 27.17 34.13 14.28
CA GLY A 24 26.80 35.49 13.87
C GLY A 24 26.72 35.59 12.35
N ARG A 25 25.83 36.46 11.84
CA ARG A 25 25.76 36.77 10.41
C ARG A 25 27.11 37.36 9.98
N GLY A 26 27.80 36.69 9.06
CA GLY A 26 29.13 37.08 8.58
C GLY A 26 30.18 35.97 8.57
N SER A 27 29.88 34.74 9.03
CA SER A 27 30.79 33.60 8.85
C SER A 27 30.83 33.15 7.38
N LYS A 28 31.99 32.64 6.94
CA LYS A 28 32.22 32.14 5.57
C LYS A 28 31.23 31.04 5.13
N PHE A 29 30.58 30.39 6.10
CA PHE A 29 29.43 29.51 5.91
C PHE A 29 28.14 30.27 6.24
N ILE A 30 27.25 30.41 5.27
CA ILE A 30 25.87 30.89 5.47
C ILE A 30 25.05 29.70 5.95
N TRP A 31 24.60 29.74 7.20
CA TRP A 31 23.63 28.76 7.70
C TRP A 31 22.25 29.08 7.16
N PRO A 32 21.44 28.08 6.77
CA PRO A 32 20.07 28.33 6.35
C PRO A 32 19.29 28.98 7.50
N PRO A 33 18.34 29.90 7.19
CA PRO A 33 17.45 30.46 8.20
C PRO A 33 16.75 29.32 8.95
N ARG A 34 16.44 29.56 10.23
CA ARG A 34 15.67 28.64 11.07
C ARG A 34 14.55 28.00 10.24
N ILE A 35 14.55 26.68 10.19
CA ILE A 35 13.53 25.84 9.54
C ILE A 35 12.16 26.43 9.88
N PRO A 36 11.44 27.04 8.92
CA PRO A 36 10.04 27.37 9.10
C PRO A 36 9.24 26.06 8.98
N ASP A 37 8.15 25.95 9.72
CA ASP A 37 7.26 24.79 9.71
C ASP A 37 6.95 24.36 8.26
N LEU A 38 7.41 23.17 7.86
CA LEU A 38 7.33 22.67 6.50
C LEU A 38 5.87 22.41 6.13
N ASN A 39 5.39 23.08 5.08
CA ASN A 39 4.14 22.77 4.40
C ASN A 39 4.36 21.52 3.51
N PRO A 40 3.40 20.58 3.38
CA PRO A 40 3.57 19.34 2.59
C PRO A 40 3.78 19.55 1.07
N LEU A 41 3.74 20.80 0.59
CA LEU A 41 3.83 21.16 -0.83
C LEU A 41 5.17 21.77 -1.25
N ASP A 42 6.22 21.73 -0.42
CA ASP A 42 7.54 22.26 -0.83
C ASP A 42 8.36 21.29 -1.71
N PHE A 43 7.74 20.85 -2.81
CA PHE A 43 8.37 20.08 -3.89
C PHE A 43 9.54 20.85 -4.55
N SER A 44 9.64 22.17 -4.31
CA SER A 44 10.72 23.02 -4.81
C SER A 44 12.03 22.81 -4.05
N MET A 45 11.97 22.40 -2.79
CA MET A 45 13.16 22.06 -2.00
C MET A 45 13.85 20.79 -2.53
N TRP A 46 13.08 19.87 -3.11
CA TRP A 46 13.54 18.64 -3.76
C TRP A 46 14.26 18.88 -5.10
N SER A 47 13.90 19.96 -5.81
CA SER A 47 14.65 20.41 -7.00
C SER A 47 16.12 20.69 -6.68
N ASN A 48 16.41 21.15 -5.46
CA ASN A 48 17.77 21.48 -5.02
C ASN A 48 18.51 20.29 -4.37
N LEU A 49 17.83 19.14 -4.22
CA LEU A 49 18.38 17.87 -3.68
C LEU A 49 18.68 16.84 -4.78
N LYS A 50 18.49 17.19 -6.05
CA LYS A 50 18.83 16.37 -7.23
C LYS A 50 20.32 15.98 -7.36
N ASP A 51 21.20 16.48 -6.48
CA ASP A 51 22.66 16.35 -6.60
C ASP A 51 23.29 15.23 -5.75
N LEU A 52 22.60 14.11 -5.51
CA LEU A 52 23.26 12.94 -4.88
C LEU A 52 23.27 11.66 -5.73
N VAL A 53 22.21 11.36 -6.49
CA VAL A 53 22.17 10.40 -7.61
C VAL A 53 20.92 10.75 -8.43
N SER A 54 21.02 10.88 -9.75
CA SER A 54 19.82 11.12 -10.57
C SER A 54 18.91 9.88 -10.60
N GLN A 55 17.60 10.06 -10.79
CA GLN A 55 16.66 8.94 -10.91
C GLN A 55 17.08 7.96 -12.02
N GLU A 56 17.66 8.48 -13.10
CA GLU A 56 18.16 7.69 -14.23
C GLU A 56 19.35 6.81 -13.81
N GLU A 57 20.33 7.39 -13.09
CA GLU A 57 21.50 6.66 -12.58
C GLU A 57 21.08 5.53 -11.61
N ILE A 58 20.06 5.76 -10.77
CA ILE A 58 19.50 4.70 -9.91
C ILE A 58 18.94 3.56 -10.77
N HIS A 59 18.22 3.89 -11.84
CA HIS A 59 17.63 2.89 -12.71
C HIS A 59 18.69 2.08 -13.48
N GLU A 60 19.66 2.76 -14.08
CA GLU A 60 20.77 2.14 -14.80
C GLU A 60 21.57 1.21 -13.88
N THR A 61 21.93 1.69 -12.68
CA THR A 61 22.65 0.89 -11.68
C THR A 61 21.83 -0.34 -11.28
N ALA A 62 20.52 -0.20 -11.09
CA ALA A 62 19.65 -1.33 -10.79
C ALA A 62 19.57 -2.36 -11.93
N VAL A 63 19.66 -1.93 -13.20
CA VAL A 63 19.74 -2.84 -14.35
C VAL A 63 21.06 -3.61 -14.33
N ASP A 64 22.19 -2.92 -14.15
CA ASP A 64 23.50 -3.56 -14.11
C ASP A 64 23.64 -4.54 -12.94
N VAL A 65 23.18 -4.15 -11.75
CA VAL A 65 23.19 -5.01 -10.56
C VAL A 65 22.30 -6.25 -10.76
N ARG A 66 21.14 -6.11 -11.40
CA ARG A 66 20.28 -7.26 -11.76
C ARG A 66 20.94 -8.18 -12.78
N ARG A 67 21.65 -7.63 -13.77
CA ARG A 67 22.42 -8.42 -14.75
C ARG A 67 23.50 -9.25 -14.07
N VAL A 68 24.29 -8.62 -13.18
CA VAL A 68 25.35 -9.31 -12.42
C VAL A 68 24.77 -10.38 -11.51
N TRP A 69 23.68 -10.07 -10.79
CA TRP A 69 22.99 -11.05 -9.94
C TRP A 69 22.51 -12.27 -10.74
N LYS A 70 21.91 -12.05 -11.91
CA LYS A 70 21.47 -13.12 -12.80
C LYS A 70 22.63 -14.03 -13.22
N ALA A 71 23.75 -13.45 -13.64
CA ALA A 71 24.95 -14.20 -14.02
C ALA A 71 25.51 -15.03 -12.84
N MET A 72 25.53 -14.47 -11.62
CA MET A 72 25.94 -15.22 -10.42
C MET A 72 24.99 -16.40 -10.12
N LYS A 73 23.68 -16.22 -10.30
CA LYS A 73 22.69 -17.28 -10.11
C LYS A 73 22.80 -18.40 -11.15
N GLU A 74 22.97 -18.04 -12.41
CA GLU A 74 23.25 -19.02 -13.47
C GLU A 74 24.54 -19.80 -13.18
N GLY A 75 25.61 -19.11 -12.73
CA GLY A 75 26.84 -19.77 -12.28
C GLY A 75 26.62 -20.72 -11.10
N GLN A 76 25.74 -20.36 -10.16
CA GLN A 76 25.39 -21.20 -9.02
C GLN A 76 24.67 -22.48 -9.47
N GLU A 77 23.74 -22.38 -10.41
CA GLU A 77 23.03 -23.52 -10.99
C GLU A 77 23.96 -24.44 -11.77
N GLN A 78 24.88 -23.88 -12.57
CA GLN A 78 25.91 -24.67 -13.25
C GLN A 78 26.83 -25.39 -12.25
N GLY A 79 27.23 -24.72 -11.17
CA GLY A 79 28.00 -25.33 -10.09
C GLY A 79 27.27 -26.50 -9.42
N GLN A 80 25.97 -26.35 -9.15
CA GLN A 80 25.14 -27.44 -8.61
C GLN A 80 25.03 -28.62 -9.57
N LEU A 81 24.85 -28.35 -10.86
CA LEU A 81 24.82 -29.38 -11.89
C LEU A 81 26.15 -30.14 -11.98
N LEU A 82 27.28 -29.44 -11.91
CA LEU A 82 28.60 -30.07 -11.88
C LEU A 82 28.79 -30.95 -10.63
N ASN A 83 28.33 -30.50 -9.47
CA ASN A 83 28.39 -31.29 -8.23
C ASN A 83 27.51 -32.54 -8.31
N GLN A 84 26.33 -32.45 -8.93
CA GLN A 84 25.48 -33.62 -9.19
C GLN A 84 26.17 -34.62 -10.13
N ARG A 85 26.86 -34.13 -11.18
CA ARG A 85 27.64 -34.96 -12.11
C ARG A 85 28.82 -35.64 -11.41
N GLN A 86 29.59 -34.91 -10.58
CA GLN A 86 30.68 -35.49 -9.79
C GLN A 86 30.18 -36.64 -8.92
N LYS A 87 29.03 -36.45 -8.24
CA LYS A 87 28.38 -37.49 -7.44
C LYS A 87 27.97 -38.71 -8.27
N LEU A 88 27.42 -38.50 -9.46
CA LEU A 88 27.00 -39.59 -10.37
C LEU A 88 28.18 -40.45 -10.82
N PHE A 89 29.32 -39.82 -11.11
CA PHE A 89 30.54 -40.51 -11.55
C PHE A 89 31.43 -40.99 -10.38
N ASN A 90 30.95 -40.94 -9.13
CA ASN A 90 31.73 -41.26 -7.93
C ASN A 90 33.06 -40.49 -7.82
N VAL A 91 33.10 -39.27 -8.36
CA VAL A 91 34.22 -38.33 -8.19
C VAL A 91 33.98 -37.51 -6.92
N GLN A 92 35.05 -37.14 -6.22
CA GLN A 92 34.96 -36.25 -5.07
C GLN A 92 34.23 -34.95 -5.45
N VAL A 93 33.15 -34.65 -4.72
CA VAL A 93 32.38 -33.42 -4.94
C VAL A 93 33.13 -32.23 -4.37
N VAL A 94 33.35 -31.20 -5.19
CA VAL A 94 34.01 -29.96 -4.76
C VAL A 94 32.96 -28.85 -4.68
N PRO A 95 32.58 -28.38 -3.48
CA PRO A 95 31.57 -27.35 -3.34
C PRO A 95 32.05 -25.97 -3.85
N PHE A 96 31.15 -25.20 -4.46
CA PHE A 96 31.40 -23.83 -4.92
C PHE A 96 31.15 -22.81 -3.80
N ASP A 97 31.85 -22.96 -2.68
CA ASP A 97 31.62 -22.15 -1.47
C ASP A 97 31.94 -20.67 -1.68
N ALA A 98 33.00 -20.36 -2.45
CA ALA A 98 33.38 -18.99 -2.77
C ALA A 98 32.27 -18.25 -3.54
N LEU A 99 31.63 -18.91 -4.52
CA LEU A 99 30.51 -18.35 -5.26
C LEU A 99 29.28 -18.16 -4.35
N THR A 100 29.01 -19.13 -3.48
CA THR A 100 27.91 -19.02 -2.51
C THR A 100 28.12 -17.85 -1.54
N LYS A 101 29.35 -17.64 -1.08
CA LYS A 101 29.73 -16.50 -0.24
C LYS A 101 29.57 -15.18 -1.00
N LEU A 102 30.08 -15.10 -2.23
CA LEU A 102 29.97 -13.90 -3.06
C LEU A 102 28.51 -13.50 -3.30
N ILE A 103 27.63 -14.45 -3.61
CA ILE A 103 26.20 -14.19 -3.79
C ILE A 103 25.59 -13.59 -2.52
N LYS A 104 25.92 -14.14 -1.34
CA LYS A 104 25.41 -13.61 -0.06
C LYS A 104 25.93 -12.19 0.23
N GLU A 105 27.18 -11.91 -0.09
CA GLU A 105 27.78 -10.58 0.09
C GLU A 105 27.23 -9.54 -0.90
N PHE A 106 26.84 -9.98 -2.11
CA PHE A 106 26.30 -9.11 -3.15
C PHE A 106 24.79 -8.86 -3.02
N GLU A 107 24.05 -9.76 -2.36
CA GLU A 107 22.59 -9.67 -2.18
C GLU A 107 22.09 -8.32 -1.64
N PRO A 108 22.72 -7.69 -0.62
CA PRO A 108 22.31 -6.37 -0.13
C PRO A 108 22.33 -5.28 -1.20
N TYR A 109 23.31 -5.31 -2.12
CA TYR A 109 23.40 -4.33 -3.22
C TYR A 109 22.28 -4.53 -4.23
N LYS A 110 21.97 -5.79 -4.57
CA LYS A 110 20.83 -6.14 -5.42
C LYS A 110 19.51 -5.69 -4.81
N ASN A 111 19.35 -5.83 -3.50
CA ASN A 111 18.14 -5.39 -2.83
C ASN A 111 18.06 -3.86 -2.74
N LEU A 112 19.17 -3.16 -2.48
CA LEU A 112 19.19 -1.69 -2.43
C LEU A 112 18.76 -1.06 -3.76
N TRP A 113 19.50 -1.35 -4.83
CA TRP A 113 19.25 -0.73 -6.13
C TRP A 113 17.94 -1.22 -6.75
N GLY A 114 17.59 -2.49 -6.54
CA GLY A 114 16.30 -3.02 -6.94
C GLY A 114 15.15 -2.29 -6.27
N THR A 115 15.13 -2.23 -4.93
CA THR A 115 14.05 -1.56 -4.19
C THR A 115 14.02 -0.06 -4.46
N ALA A 116 15.16 0.60 -4.64
CA ALA A 116 15.20 2.03 -5.00
C ALA A 116 14.59 2.27 -6.39
N SER A 117 14.97 1.49 -7.39
CA SER A 117 14.40 1.62 -8.74
C SER A 117 12.91 1.26 -8.77
N ASP A 118 12.49 0.25 -8.01
CA ASP A 118 11.08 -0.16 -7.94
C ASP A 118 10.25 0.92 -7.24
N TRP A 119 10.77 1.53 -6.17
CA TRP A 119 10.12 2.65 -5.49
C TRP A 119 9.85 3.82 -6.44
N LEU A 120 10.88 4.28 -7.15
CA LEU A 120 10.74 5.43 -8.06
C LEU A 120 9.68 5.18 -9.14
N LYS A 121 9.66 3.97 -9.72
CA LYS A 121 8.67 3.57 -10.73
C LYS A 121 7.27 3.48 -10.15
N MET A 122 7.11 2.86 -8.97
CA MET A 122 5.80 2.71 -8.34
C MET A 122 5.25 4.05 -7.89
N HIS A 123 6.10 4.94 -7.38
CA HIS A 123 5.74 6.29 -7.03
C HIS A 123 5.21 7.06 -8.26
N GLU A 124 5.93 7.04 -9.39
CA GLU A 124 5.45 7.65 -10.65
C GLU A 124 4.10 7.07 -11.08
N ILE A 125 3.95 5.74 -11.04
CA ILE A 125 2.69 5.05 -11.35
C ILE A 125 1.56 5.54 -10.44
N TRP A 126 1.78 5.63 -9.13
CA TRP A 126 0.72 6.02 -8.20
C TRP A 126 0.33 7.49 -8.29
N MET A 127 1.26 8.36 -8.70
CA MET A 127 1.01 9.79 -8.84
C MET A 127 0.37 10.13 -10.18
N ASP A 128 0.89 9.57 -11.27
CA ASP A 128 0.63 10.07 -12.63
C ASP A 128 -0.23 9.13 -13.50
N ASN A 129 -0.44 7.86 -13.10
CA ASN A 129 -1.42 7.04 -13.82
C ASN A 129 -2.86 7.38 -13.40
N PRO A 130 -3.85 7.13 -14.28
CA PRO A 130 -5.25 7.27 -13.93
C PRO A 130 -5.58 6.47 -12.67
N ILE A 131 -6.23 7.14 -11.71
CA ILE A 131 -6.47 6.57 -10.39
C ILE A 131 -7.23 5.25 -10.48
N LEU A 132 -8.11 5.10 -11.49
CA LEU A 132 -8.90 3.91 -11.75
C LEU A 132 -8.08 2.64 -12.03
N ASN A 133 -6.83 2.78 -12.47
CA ASN A 133 -5.94 1.66 -12.77
C ASN A 133 -5.08 1.25 -11.58
N ILE A 134 -5.19 1.97 -10.46
CA ILE A 134 -4.40 1.72 -9.26
C ILE A 134 -5.14 0.71 -8.37
N ASP A 135 -4.40 -0.31 -7.92
CA ASP A 135 -4.82 -1.25 -6.88
C ASP A 135 -4.50 -0.66 -5.51
N ALA A 136 -5.55 -0.16 -4.85
CA ALA A 136 -5.43 0.56 -3.58
C ALA A 136 -5.06 -0.34 -2.39
N ASP A 137 -5.40 -1.63 -2.43
CA ASP A 137 -5.13 -2.57 -1.34
C ASP A 137 -3.67 -3.04 -1.38
N ALA A 138 -3.09 -3.18 -2.57
CA ALA A 138 -1.71 -3.60 -2.76
C ALA A 138 -0.67 -2.52 -2.37
N ILE A 139 -1.02 -1.23 -2.43
CA ILE A 139 -0.09 -0.12 -2.14
C ILE A 139 0.48 -0.23 -0.72
N GLU A 140 -0.38 -0.41 0.29
CA GLU A 140 0.08 -0.41 1.68
C GLU A 140 1.10 -1.52 1.96
N LEU A 141 0.84 -2.71 1.42
CA LEU A 141 1.73 -3.85 1.57
C LEU A 141 3.09 -3.58 0.90
N THR A 142 3.07 -3.14 -0.37
CA THR A 142 4.29 -2.86 -1.13
C THR A 142 5.13 -1.76 -0.48
N VAL A 143 4.51 -0.65 -0.08
CA VAL A 143 5.18 0.46 0.63
C VAL A 143 5.80 -0.03 1.94
N THR A 144 5.06 -0.83 2.71
CA THR A 144 5.53 -1.35 4.00
C THR A 144 6.75 -2.27 3.83
N ASP A 145 6.74 -3.12 2.81
CA ASP A 145 7.84 -4.04 2.52
C ASP A 145 9.09 -3.31 2.03
N MET A 146 8.93 -2.32 1.13
CA MET A 146 10.03 -1.46 0.69
C MET A 146 10.63 -0.67 1.85
N TYR A 147 9.78 -0.12 2.73
CA TYR A 147 10.22 0.60 3.93
C TYR A 147 11.04 -0.29 4.87
N LYS A 148 10.55 -1.49 5.18
CA LYS A 148 11.26 -2.47 6.01
C LYS A 148 12.58 -2.90 5.37
N MET A 149 12.60 -3.09 4.05
CA MET A 149 13.82 -3.43 3.30
C MET A 149 14.86 -2.32 3.45
N MET A 150 14.48 -1.05 3.22
CA MET A 150 15.42 0.07 3.37
C MET A 150 15.94 0.22 4.80
N LEU A 151 15.08 0.07 5.82
CA LEU A 151 15.51 0.05 7.22
C LEU A 151 16.55 -1.05 7.52
N LYS A 152 16.38 -2.24 6.91
CA LYS A 152 17.35 -3.32 7.03
C LYS A 152 18.67 -2.95 6.34
N LEU A 153 18.61 -2.41 5.13
CA LEU A 153 19.79 -2.07 4.33
C LEU A 153 20.61 -0.92 4.94
N ILE A 154 19.96 0.06 5.57
CA ILE A 154 20.65 1.13 6.32
C ILE A 154 21.58 0.55 7.40
N LYS A 155 21.15 -0.54 8.07
CA LYS A 155 21.97 -1.24 9.08
C LYS A 155 23.07 -2.07 8.44
N VAL A 156 22.79 -2.72 7.31
CA VAL A 156 23.78 -3.54 6.59
C VAL A 156 24.92 -2.69 6.01
N PHE A 157 24.60 -1.51 5.52
CA PHE A 157 25.57 -0.56 4.95
C PHE A 157 26.11 0.45 5.95
N ALA A 158 26.08 0.15 7.27
CA ALA A 158 26.57 1.07 8.30
C ALA A 158 28.05 1.50 8.09
N ASP A 159 28.86 0.63 7.48
CA ASP A 159 30.27 0.89 7.19
C ASP A 159 30.51 1.45 5.76
N ILE A 160 29.45 1.60 4.95
CA ILE A 160 29.53 2.07 3.56
C ILE A 160 28.61 3.28 3.37
N GLU A 161 29.16 4.46 3.67
CA GLU A 161 28.42 5.73 3.68
C GLU A 161 27.64 6.00 2.38
N ALA A 162 28.26 5.77 1.21
CA ALA A 162 27.61 6.01 -0.08
C ALA A 162 26.31 5.20 -0.27
N MET A 163 26.32 3.91 0.07
CA MET A 163 25.14 3.05 -0.04
C MET A 163 24.10 3.35 1.03
N GLN A 164 24.58 3.71 2.24
CA GLN A 164 23.70 4.07 3.34
C GLN A 164 22.92 5.36 3.05
N THR A 165 23.55 6.38 2.46
CA THR A 165 22.89 7.63 2.08
C THR A 165 21.75 7.37 1.10
N VAL A 166 21.96 6.55 0.07
CA VAL A 166 20.89 6.17 -0.87
C VAL A 166 19.74 5.44 -0.16
N ALA A 167 20.06 4.52 0.76
CA ALA A 167 19.04 3.79 1.51
C ALA A 167 18.21 4.71 2.44
N ILE A 168 18.86 5.69 3.09
CA ILE A 168 18.19 6.69 3.94
C ILE A 168 17.28 7.58 3.09
N GLU A 169 17.77 8.03 1.94
CA GLU A 169 17.05 8.91 1.03
C GLU A 169 15.74 8.26 0.54
N ILE A 170 15.83 7.04 0.00
CA ILE A 170 14.64 6.31 -0.44
C ILE A 170 13.71 6.01 0.75
N LYS A 171 14.24 5.66 1.92
CA LYS A 171 13.43 5.46 3.13
C LYS A 171 12.62 6.71 3.49
N ASN A 172 13.22 7.90 3.38
CA ASN A 172 12.56 9.16 3.73
C ASN A 172 11.46 9.48 2.73
N GLN A 173 11.71 9.33 1.42
CA GLN A 173 10.67 9.46 0.39
C GLN A 173 9.49 8.51 0.65
N ILE A 174 9.78 7.26 1.01
CA ILE A 174 8.74 6.29 1.37
C ILE A 174 7.94 6.76 2.59
N GLU A 175 8.61 7.29 3.62
CA GLU A 175 7.96 7.76 4.84
C GLU A 175 7.04 8.96 4.60
N GLU A 176 7.47 9.89 3.74
CA GLU A 176 6.68 11.06 3.34
C GLU A 176 5.46 10.70 2.50
N PHE A 177 5.52 9.61 1.74
CA PHE A 177 4.38 9.12 0.95
C PHE A 177 3.31 8.40 1.79
N LYS A 178 3.65 7.84 2.96
CA LYS A 178 2.71 7.04 3.78
C LYS A 178 1.38 7.72 4.09
N PRO A 179 1.32 9.02 4.47
CA PRO A 179 0.06 9.72 4.71
C PRO A 179 -0.85 9.80 3.48
N MET A 180 -0.32 9.63 2.26
CA MET A 180 -1.11 9.65 1.02
C MET A 180 -1.82 8.32 0.76
N ILE A 181 -1.37 7.21 1.35
CA ILE A 181 -1.93 5.88 1.09
C ILE A 181 -3.43 5.79 1.47
N PRO A 182 -3.87 6.23 2.66
CA PRO A 182 -5.29 6.21 3.00
C PRO A 182 -6.13 7.12 2.08
N LEU A 183 -5.54 8.19 1.53
CA LEU A 183 -6.21 9.07 0.57
C LEU A 183 -6.46 8.35 -0.75
N ILE A 184 -5.45 7.69 -1.29
CA ILE A 184 -5.57 6.90 -2.52
C ILE A 184 -6.62 5.79 -2.32
N GLN A 185 -6.59 5.09 -1.17
CA GLN A 185 -7.60 4.09 -0.82
C GLN A 185 -9.01 4.67 -0.73
N SER A 186 -9.16 5.84 -0.14
CA SER A 186 -10.45 6.53 -0.02
C SER A 186 -11.01 6.96 -1.38
N LEU A 187 -10.15 7.50 -2.24
CA LEU A 187 -10.51 7.89 -3.61
C LEU A 187 -10.89 6.69 -4.48
N ARG A 188 -10.35 5.50 -4.19
CA ARG A 188 -10.62 4.25 -4.91
C ARG A 188 -11.69 3.37 -4.30
N ASN A 189 -12.32 3.83 -3.23
CA ASN A 189 -13.29 3.03 -2.51
C ASN A 189 -14.55 2.78 -3.38
N PRO A 190 -14.90 1.50 -3.69
CA PRO A 190 -16.07 1.15 -4.50
C PRO A 190 -17.42 1.48 -3.82
N GLY A 191 -17.41 1.72 -2.50
CA GLY A 191 -18.56 2.18 -1.75
C GLY A 191 -18.88 3.66 -1.96
N MET A 192 -17.99 4.44 -2.59
CA MET A 192 -18.24 5.85 -2.86
C MET A 192 -19.39 6.01 -3.87
N ARG A 193 -20.26 6.99 -3.59
CA ARG A 193 -21.49 7.29 -4.34
C ARG A 193 -21.59 8.80 -4.50
N PRO A 194 -22.39 9.32 -5.45
CA PRO A 194 -22.55 10.76 -5.66
C PRO A 194 -22.81 11.55 -4.37
N ARG A 195 -23.67 11.05 -3.48
CA ARG A 195 -23.95 11.68 -2.17
C ARG A 195 -22.71 11.92 -1.29
N HIS A 196 -21.72 11.03 -1.33
CA HIS A 196 -20.50 11.15 -0.54
C HIS A 196 -19.59 12.26 -1.08
N TRP A 197 -19.58 12.41 -2.41
CA TRP A 197 -18.84 13.48 -3.09
C TRP A 197 -19.53 14.83 -2.94
N GLU A 198 -20.87 14.86 -2.94
CA GLU A 198 -21.64 16.07 -2.62
C GLU A 198 -21.38 16.53 -1.18
N GLN A 199 -21.36 15.61 -0.20
CA GLN A 199 -20.99 15.94 1.18
C GLN A 199 -19.57 16.50 1.28
N PHE A 200 -18.61 15.86 0.60
CA PHE A 200 -17.22 16.36 0.58
C PHE A 200 -17.14 17.76 -0.04
N ALA A 201 -17.86 18.01 -1.14
CA ALA A 201 -17.90 19.31 -1.80
C ALA A 201 -18.58 20.39 -0.95
N GLU A 202 -19.61 20.06 -0.19
CA GLU A 202 -20.27 20.98 0.75
C GLU A 202 -19.34 21.42 1.89
N GLU A 203 -18.57 20.47 2.43
CA GLU A 203 -17.67 20.73 3.57
C GLU A 203 -16.36 21.43 3.16
N THR A 204 -15.85 21.18 1.95
CA THR A 204 -14.55 21.71 1.48
C THR A 204 -14.67 22.84 0.46
N GLY A 205 -15.81 22.96 -0.22
CA GLY A 205 -15.96 23.81 -1.39
C GLY A 205 -15.27 23.28 -2.66
N ILE A 206 -14.69 22.08 -2.62
CA ILE A 206 -13.99 21.47 -3.75
C ILE A 206 -14.95 20.57 -4.52
N ALA A 207 -15.29 20.97 -5.74
CA ALA A 207 -16.04 20.12 -6.67
C ALA A 207 -15.07 19.22 -7.45
N ILE A 208 -15.20 17.92 -7.29
CA ILE A 208 -14.39 16.93 -7.99
C ILE A 208 -15.15 16.43 -9.21
N ASP A 209 -14.57 16.59 -10.40
CA ASP A 209 -15.07 15.99 -11.64
C ASP A 209 -14.32 14.70 -11.95
N PHE A 210 -15.02 13.57 -11.88
CA PHE A 210 -14.44 12.25 -12.11
C PHE A 210 -14.34 11.95 -13.59
N THR A 211 -13.23 12.36 -14.20
CA THR A 211 -12.86 11.89 -15.53
C THR A 211 -12.15 10.54 -15.44
N PRO A 212 -12.32 9.62 -16.42
CA PRO A 212 -11.61 8.33 -16.40
C PRO A 212 -10.08 8.45 -16.42
N THR A 213 -9.56 9.61 -16.80
CA THR A 213 -8.13 9.93 -16.90
C THR A 213 -7.59 10.67 -15.68
N ILE A 214 -8.43 11.02 -14.69
CA ILE A 214 -7.99 11.79 -13.53
C ILE A 214 -6.90 11.03 -12.76
N THR A 215 -5.79 11.71 -12.48
CA THR A 215 -4.64 11.16 -11.76
C THR A 215 -4.67 11.55 -10.29
N PHE A 216 -3.91 10.85 -9.44
CA PHE A 216 -3.79 11.25 -8.04
C PHE A 216 -3.18 12.66 -7.88
N ASN A 217 -2.22 13.00 -8.74
CA ASN A 217 -1.59 14.32 -8.77
C ASN A 217 -2.63 15.44 -9.05
N ASP A 218 -3.65 15.18 -9.87
CA ASP A 218 -4.71 16.16 -10.12
C ASP A 218 -5.58 16.40 -8.88
N PHE A 219 -5.86 15.37 -8.07
CA PHE A 219 -6.53 15.55 -6.78
C PHE A 219 -5.70 16.40 -5.80
N LEU A 220 -4.38 16.20 -5.78
CA LEU A 220 -3.49 17.02 -4.95
C LEU A 220 -3.51 18.49 -5.38
N LYS A 221 -3.49 18.77 -6.69
CA LYS A 221 -3.60 20.15 -7.23
C LYS A 221 -4.94 20.81 -6.90
N LEU A 222 -6.01 20.03 -6.77
CA LEU A 222 -7.33 20.50 -6.35
C LEU A 222 -7.41 20.78 -4.83
N GLY A 223 -6.37 20.47 -4.05
CA GLY A 223 -6.34 20.70 -2.61
C GLY A 223 -6.96 19.57 -1.77
N VAL A 224 -7.23 18.41 -2.37
CA VAL A 224 -7.82 17.26 -1.64
C VAL A 224 -6.89 16.74 -0.54
N GLY A 225 -5.57 16.90 -0.72
CA GLY A 225 -4.56 16.51 0.28
C GLY A 225 -4.73 17.23 1.63
N ASP A 226 -5.11 18.51 1.61
CA ASP A 226 -5.31 19.31 2.83
C ASP A 226 -6.55 18.87 3.63
N HIS A 227 -7.52 18.27 2.93
CA HIS A 227 -8.75 17.73 3.50
C HIS A 227 -8.72 16.21 3.67
N GLY A 228 -7.51 15.67 3.85
CA GLY A 228 -7.27 14.23 3.84
C GLY A 228 -8.02 13.45 4.92
N GLU A 229 -8.10 13.97 6.13
CA GLU A 229 -8.83 13.33 7.23
C GLU A 229 -10.33 13.24 6.95
N LEU A 230 -10.88 14.25 6.27
CA LEU A 230 -12.31 14.31 5.95
C LEU A 230 -12.68 13.27 4.89
N ILE A 231 -11.91 13.17 3.81
CA ILE A 231 -12.20 12.20 2.75
C ILE A 231 -12.07 10.76 3.28
N VAL A 232 -11.09 10.49 4.14
CA VAL A 232 -10.94 9.18 4.80
C VAL A 232 -12.17 8.86 5.64
N LYS A 233 -12.65 9.80 6.44
CA LYS A 233 -13.87 9.62 7.26
C LYS A 233 -15.12 9.34 6.41
N ILE A 234 -15.30 10.07 5.32
CA ILE A 234 -16.44 9.86 4.39
C ILE A 234 -16.32 8.47 3.74
N ALA A 235 -15.13 8.10 3.27
CA ALA A 235 -14.86 6.80 2.69
C ALA A 235 -15.11 5.66 3.69
N GLU A 236 -14.76 5.80 4.96
CA GLU A 236 -15.07 4.79 5.99
C GLU A 236 -16.58 4.58 6.15
N SER A 237 -17.38 5.65 6.08
CA SER A 237 -18.84 5.53 6.10
C SER A 237 -19.34 4.78 4.86
N ALA A 238 -18.82 5.15 3.69
CA ALA A 238 -19.15 4.53 2.42
C ALA A 238 -18.80 3.03 2.39
N THR A 239 -17.66 2.63 2.96
CA THR A 239 -17.27 1.21 3.09
C THR A 239 -18.26 0.42 3.94
N LYS A 240 -18.71 1.00 5.07
CA LYS A 240 -19.69 0.34 5.94
C LYS A 240 -21.01 0.16 5.22
N GLU A 241 -21.50 1.18 4.54
CA GLU A 241 -22.72 1.10 3.73
C GLU A 241 -22.62 0.05 2.62
N TYR A 242 -21.51 0.04 1.89
CA TYR A 242 -21.25 -0.93 0.84
C TYR A 242 -21.22 -2.38 1.35
N SER A 243 -20.66 -2.60 2.55
CA SER A 243 -20.67 -3.93 3.19
C SER A 243 -22.09 -4.42 3.52
N ILE A 244 -22.97 -3.49 3.93
CA ILE A 244 -24.38 -3.77 4.21
C ILE A 244 -25.11 -4.07 2.89
N GLU A 245 -24.88 -3.28 1.84
CA GLU A 245 -25.42 -3.51 0.50
C GLU A 245 -25.04 -4.89 -0.04
N GLN A 246 -23.77 -5.28 0.07
CA GLN A 246 -23.32 -6.61 -0.35
C GLN A 246 -24.00 -7.72 0.46
N THR A 247 -24.14 -7.54 1.78
CA THR A 247 -24.77 -8.52 2.65
C THR A 247 -26.24 -8.70 2.29
N MET A 248 -26.97 -7.60 2.07
CA MET A 248 -28.36 -7.65 1.62
C MET A 248 -28.50 -8.28 0.23
N ALA A 249 -27.59 -7.99 -0.69
CA ALA A 249 -27.59 -8.60 -2.02
C ALA A 249 -27.39 -10.12 -1.95
N LYS A 250 -26.45 -10.59 -1.11
CA LYS A 250 -26.24 -12.02 -0.85
C LYS A 250 -27.47 -12.68 -0.24
N MET A 251 -28.11 -12.03 0.75
CA MET A 251 -29.35 -12.53 1.34
C MET A 251 -30.47 -12.65 0.30
N LYS A 252 -30.67 -11.63 -0.55
CA LYS A 252 -31.66 -11.70 -1.64
C LYS A 252 -31.37 -12.83 -2.61
N ALA A 253 -30.13 -12.96 -3.07
CA ALA A 253 -29.72 -14.02 -4.00
C ALA A 253 -29.92 -15.42 -3.40
N GLN A 254 -29.60 -15.62 -2.12
CA GLN A 254 -29.86 -16.91 -1.45
C GLN A 254 -31.34 -17.26 -1.39
N TRP A 255 -32.23 -16.26 -1.33
CA TRP A 255 -33.67 -16.47 -1.22
C TRP A 255 -34.38 -16.54 -2.58
N GLU A 256 -33.74 -16.09 -3.66
CA GLU A 256 -34.31 -16.09 -5.01
C GLU A 256 -34.51 -17.51 -5.56
N ASP A 257 -33.59 -18.42 -5.27
CA ASP A 257 -33.62 -19.81 -5.74
C ASP A 257 -34.16 -20.82 -4.71
N ASN A 258 -34.59 -20.35 -3.53
CA ASN A 258 -35.17 -21.23 -2.50
C ASN A 258 -36.60 -21.61 -2.88
N LEU A 259 -36.72 -22.62 -3.74
CA LEU A 259 -37.98 -23.30 -4.00
C LEU A 259 -38.34 -24.16 -2.79
N MET A 260 -39.54 -23.94 -2.28
CA MET A 260 -40.08 -24.64 -1.12
C MET A 260 -40.50 -26.06 -1.54
N ASP A 261 -39.77 -27.07 -1.09
CA ASP A 261 -40.12 -28.47 -1.36
C ASP A 261 -41.32 -28.90 -0.51
N LEU A 262 -42.46 -29.10 -1.18
CA LEU A 262 -43.71 -29.53 -0.57
C LEU A 262 -43.86 -31.05 -0.71
N THR A 263 -43.67 -31.78 0.39
CA THR A 263 -43.92 -33.22 0.43
C THR A 263 -45.33 -33.52 0.96
N PRO A 264 -46.11 -34.40 0.30
CA PRO A 264 -47.44 -34.77 0.76
C PRO A 264 -47.36 -35.65 2.02
N TYR A 265 -48.15 -35.31 3.03
CA TYR A 265 -48.21 -36.06 4.28
C TYR A 265 -49.27 -37.15 4.27
N LYS A 266 -48.80 -38.40 4.23
CA LYS A 266 -49.59 -39.63 4.23
C LYS A 266 -50.59 -39.71 3.07
N GLU A 267 -51.03 -40.92 2.72
CA GLU A 267 -52.09 -41.17 1.72
C GLU A 267 -53.48 -40.76 2.24
N THR A 268 -53.58 -39.61 2.89
CA THR A 268 -54.85 -39.08 3.39
C THR A 268 -55.38 -38.08 2.38
N ALA A 269 -56.67 -38.14 2.06
CA ALA A 269 -57.38 -37.26 1.13
C ALA A 269 -57.38 -35.75 1.51
N LYS A 270 -56.56 -35.35 2.48
CA LYS A 270 -56.28 -33.97 2.89
C LYS A 270 -54.77 -33.75 2.77
N ARG A 271 -54.37 -32.89 1.82
CA ARG A 271 -52.97 -32.58 1.52
C ARG A 271 -52.38 -31.71 2.63
N TYR A 272 -51.72 -32.32 3.61
CA TYR A 272 -50.83 -31.58 4.51
C TYR A 272 -49.44 -31.59 3.90
N TYR A 273 -48.78 -30.43 3.89
CA TYR A 273 -47.42 -30.28 3.39
C TYR A 273 -46.51 -29.88 4.55
N TYR A 274 -45.31 -30.48 4.62
CA TYR A 274 -44.31 -30.15 5.64
C TYR A 274 -43.20 -29.31 5.02
N LEU A 275 -42.73 -28.30 5.76
CA LEU A 275 -41.50 -27.58 5.46
C LEU A 275 -40.29 -28.34 5.99
N LEU A 276 -39.33 -28.64 5.12
CA LEU A 276 -37.97 -29.00 5.50
C LEU A 276 -37.07 -27.81 5.22
N CYS A 277 -36.88 -26.94 6.22
CA CYS A 277 -35.88 -25.87 6.14
C CYS A 277 -34.86 -26.05 7.27
N GLY A 278 -33.66 -26.52 6.92
CA GLY A 278 -32.47 -26.43 7.77
C GLY A 278 -32.58 -26.92 9.22
N GLY A 279 -33.42 -27.92 9.52
CA GLY A 279 -33.54 -28.51 10.86
C GLY A 279 -34.67 -27.97 11.75
N LEU A 280 -35.50 -27.03 11.27
CA LEU A 280 -36.76 -26.65 11.92
C LEU A 280 -37.95 -27.10 11.07
N CYS A 281 -38.71 -28.09 11.57
CA CYS A 281 -39.97 -28.51 10.96
C CYS A 281 -41.08 -27.51 11.33
N ILE A 282 -41.52 -26.70 10.37
CA ILE A 282 -42.70 -25.86 10.50
C ILE A 282 -43.85 -26.56 9.78
N SER A 283 -44.99 -26.77 10.46
CA SER A 283 -46.19 -27.36 9.87
C SER A 283 -47.10 -26.26 9.36
N ILE A 284 -47.30 -26.17 8.04
CA ILE A 284 -48.21 -25.19 7.43
C ILE A 284 -49.48 -25.91 6.97
N ARG A 285 -50.62 -25.48 7.49
CA ARG A 285 -51.93 -25.95 7.03
C ARG A 285 -52.42 -25.03 5.91
N VAL A 286 -52.34 -25.49 4.67
CA VAL A 286 -52.95 -24.78 3.53
C VAL A 286 -54.45 -25.09 3.53
N HIS A 287 -55.28 -24.07 3.77
CA HIS A 287 -56.73 -24.16 3.56
C HIS A 287 -57.03 -23.75 2.11
N GLU A 288 -57.63 -24.65 1.33
CA GLU A 288 -58.19 -24.30 0.02
C GLU A 288 -59.35 -23.34 0.21
N THR A 289 -59.08 -22.05 0.07
CA THR A 289 -60.07 -21.09 -0.42
C THR A 289 -59.44 -20.39 -1.61
N SER A 290 -59.96 -20.73 -2.79
CA SER A 290 -59.86 -20.03 -4.07
C SER A 290 -58.91 -18.83 -4.13
N ASN A 291 -57.84 -18.99 -4.92
CA ASN A 291 -56.96 -17.96 -5.45
C ASN A 291 -56.25 -17.02 -4.45
N THR A 292 -54.92 -17.14 -4.49
CA THR A 292 -53.90 -16.12 -4.17
C THR A 292 -53.80 -15.68 -2.70
N PHE A 293 -52.56 -15.69 -2.21
CA PHE A 293 -52.06 -15.31 -0.87
C PHE A 293 -52.13 -16.41 0.20
N VAL A 294 -51.00 -17.11 0.33
CA VAL A 294 -50.63 -17.84 1.55
C VAL A 294 -50.30 -16.78 2.62
N ASN A 295 -51.23 -16.52 3.53
CA ASN A 295 -50.92 -15.79 4.75
C ASN A 295 -50.11 -16.70 5.67
N VAL A 296 -48.83 -16.38 5.83
CA VAL A 296 -48.00 -16.99 6.87
C VAL A 296 -48.45 -16.38 8.20
N VAL A 297 -49.20 -17.15 8.98
CA VAL A 297 -49.49 -16.81 10.38
C VAL A 297 -48.31 -17.30 11.20
N THR A 298 -47.54 -16.37 11.77
CA THR A 298 -46.46 -16.61 12.73
C THR A 298 -47.01 -17.08 14.08
#